data_AF-B4R3K2-F1
#
_entry.id   AF-B4R3K2-F1
#
_cell.length_a   1.000
_cell.length_b   1.000
_cell.length_c   1.000
_cell.angle_alpha   90.00
_cell.angle_beta   90.00
_cell.angle_gamma   90.00
#
_symmetry.space_group_name_H-M   'P 1'
#
loop_
_entity.id
_entity.type
_entity.pdbx_description
1 polymer ?
#
loop_
_entity_poly.entity_id
_entity_poly.type
_entity_poly.pdbx_seq_one_letter_code
_entity_poly.pdbx_strand_id
1 'polypeptide(L)'
;MLACLKGKACDDDAEKAPGEYCGSTLAYAYFVSFIFFCSFLMLNLFVAVIMDNFDYLTRDSSILGAHHLDEFVRIWAEYDPNAT
;
A
#
# COMPACT_ATOMS: atom_id res chain seq x y z
N MET A 1 14.78 -14.09 -11.56
CA MET A 1 15.04 -13.51 -12.90
C MET A 1 15.95 -14.39 -13.76
N LEU A 2 17.22 -14.61 -13.39
CA LEU A 2 18.19 -15.36 -14.21
C LEU A 2 17.82 -16.83 -14.48
N ALA A 3 17.05 -17.44 -13.58
CA ALA A 3 16.57 -18.82 -13.72
C ALA A 3 15.56 -19.00 -14.86
N CYS A 4 14.90 -17.93 -15.32
CA CYS A 4 13.88 -18.00 -16.38
C CYS A 4 14.43 -17.63 -17.77
N LEU A 5 15.75 -17.43 -17.90
CA LEU A 5 16.39 -17.10 -19.18
C LEU A 5 16.40 -18.30 -20.12
N LYS A 6 16.51 -18.02 -21.42
CA LYS A 6 16.62 -19.06 -22.45
C LYS A 6 17.83 -19.96 -22.20
N GLY A 7 17.71 -21.25 -22.51
CA GLY A 7 18.81 -22.22 -22.40
C GLY A 7 18.76 -23.05 -21.11
N LYS A 8 17.63 -23.05 -20.39
CA LYS A 8 17.44 -23.89 -19.20
C LYS A 8 16.89 -25.24 -19.57
N ALA A 9 17.20 -26.25 -18.76
CA ALA A 9 16.56 -27.56 -18.90
C ALA A 9 15.05 -27.40 -18.73
N CYS A 10 14.30 -28.06 -19.60
CA CYS A 10 12.86 -28.20 -19.43
C CYS A 10 12.57 -29.29 -18.40
N ASP A 11 11.39 -29.21 -17.80
CA ASP A 11 10.84 -30.31 -17.01
C ASP A 11 10.57 -31.52 -17.92
N ASP A 12 10.67 -32.75 -17.38
CA ASP A 12 10.44 -33.98 -18.14
C ASP A 12 8.97 -34.10 -18.59
N ASP A 13 8.04 -33.50 -17.83
CA ASP A 13 6.61 -33.43 -18.17
C ASP A 13 6.29 -32.29 -19.16
N ALA A 14 7.25 -31.42 -19.46
CA ALA A 14 7.05 -30.40 -20.49
C ALA A 14 7.12 -31.09 -21.86
N GLU A 15 5.97 -31.29 -22.51
CA GLU A 15 5.79 -31.89 -23.85
C GLU A 15 6.60 -31.17 -24.96
N LYS A 16 7.93 -31.27 -24.89
CA LYS A 16 8.89 -30.63 -25.79
C LYS A 16 9.78 -31.67 -26.41
N ALA A 17 10.21 -31.36 -27.64
CA ALA A 17 11.12 -32.25 -28.35
C ALA A 17 12.46 -32.35 -27.60
N PRO A 18 13.08 -33.55 -27.58
CA PRO A 18 14.38 -33.74 -26.95
C PRO A 18 15.43 -32.82 -27.61
N GLY A 19 16.13 -32.04 -26.78
CA GLY A 19 17.09 -31.03 -27.22
C GLY A 19 16.56 -29.60 -27.26
N GLU A 20 15.28 -29.39 -26.95
CA GLU A 20 14.76 -28.04 -26.72
C GLU A 20 15.08 -27.52 -25.32
N TYR A 21 15.30 -26.20 -25.26
CA TYR A 21 15.53 -25.50 -24.01
C TYR A 21 14.30 -24.69 -23.58
N CYS A 22 14.18 -24.49 -22.28
CA CYS A 22 13.16 -23.68 -21.64
C CYS A 22 13.70 -22.31 -21.24
N GLY A 23 12.76 -21.41 -20.90
CA GLY A 23 13.01 -20.02 -20.56
C GLY A 23 13.03 -19.08 -21.77
N SER A 24 12.95 -17.78 -21.49
CA SER A 24 12.88 -16.72 -22.50
C SER A 24 13.62 -15.48 -22.02
N THR A 25 14.30 -14.79 -22.94
CA THR A 25 14.92 -13.49 -22.67
C THR A 25 13.87 -12.41 -22.32
N LEU A 26 12.60 -12.65 -22.66
CA LEU A 26 11.46 -11.82 -22.24
C LEU A 26 11.32 -11.74 -20.70
N ALA A 27 11.90 -12.69 -19.96
CA ALA A 27 11.96 -12.65 -18.50
C ALA A 27 12.56 -11.34 -17.98
N TYR A 28 13.54 -10.74 -18.68
CA TYR A 28 14.09 -9.45 -18.28
C TYR A 28 13.04 -8.34 -18.26
N ALA A 29 12.31 -8.19 -19.37
CA ALA A 29 11.26 -7.18 -19.49
C ALA A 29 10.12 -7.42 -18.49
N TYR A 30 9.73 -8.68 -18.27
CA TYR A 30 8.69 -9.05 -17.30
C TYR A 30 9.08 -8.65 -15.88
N PHE A 31 10.25 -9.09 -15.38
CA PHE A 31 10.64 -8.80 -14.00
C PHE A 31 10.96 -7.32 -13.77
N VAL A 32 11.58 -6.62 -14.73
CA VAL A 32 11.85 -5.17 -14.60
C VAL A 32 10.55 -4.38 -14.52
N SER A 33 9.61 -4.63 -15.45
CA SER A 33 8.32 -3.94 -15.44
C SER A 33 7.53 -4.26 -14.16
N PHE A 34 7.48 -5.54 -13.76
CA PHE A 34 6.81 -5.95 -12.53
C PHE A 34 7.39 -5.26 -11.28
N ILE A 35 8.72 -5.22 -11.13
CA ILE A 35 9.36 -4.54 -9.98
C ILE A 35 9.04 -3.05 -9.99
N PHE A 36 9.09 -2.41 -11.16
CA PHE A 36 8.76 -0.99 -11.29
C PHE A 36 7.32 -0.69 -10.87
N PHE A 37 6.35 -1.42 -11.42
CA PHE A 37 4.94 -1.25 -11.08
C PHE A 37 4.66 -1.59 -9.61
N CYS A 38 5.21 -2.71 -9.09
CA CYS A 38 5.04 -3.10 -7.70
C CYS A 38 5.62 -2.05 -6.73
N SER A 39 6.81 -1.52 -7.01
CA SER A 39 7.41 -0.47 -6.20
C SER A 39 6.60 0.81 -6.24
N PHE A 40 6.08 1.20 -7.41
CA PHE A 40 5.17 2.34 -7.54
C PHE A 40 3.91 2.15 -6.70
N LEU A 41 3.25 0.99 -6.81
CA LEU A 41 2.04 0.69 -6.03
C LEU A 41 2.33 0.69 -4.52
N MET A 42 3.42 0.06 -4.09
CA MET A 42 3.82 0.01 -2.66
C MET A 42 4.15 1.41 -2.12
N LEU A 43 4.86 2.25 -2.88
CA LEU A 43 5.13 3.63 -2.51
C LEU A 43 3.85 4.45 -2.39
N ASN A 44 2.93 4.34 -3.36
CA ASN A 44 1.66 5.06 -3.31
C ASN A 44 0.77 4.58 -2.16
N LEU A 45 0.78 3.28 -1.86
CA LEU A 45 0.09 2.74 -0.69
C LEU A 45 0.69 3.27 0.62
N PHE A 46 2.03 3.31 0.71
CA PHE A 46 2.71 3.87 1.87
C PHE A 46 2.40 5.36 2.06
N VAL A 47 2.43 6.15 0.97
CA VAL A 47 2.04 7.56 0.99
C VAL A 47 0.60 7.73 1.43
N ALA A 48 -0.34 6.92 0.94
CA ALA A 48 -1.74 6.98 1.36
C ALA A 48 -1.89 6.69 2.85
N VAL A 49 -1.31 5.58 3.33
CA VAL A 49 -1.31 5.22 4.76
C VAL A 49 -0.70 6.33 5.61
N ILE A 50 0.44 6.88 5.18
CA ILE A 50 1.12 7.96 5.89
C ILE A 50 0.30 9.24 5.86
N MET A 51 -0.35 9.59 4.75
CA MET A 51 -1.25 10.75 4.69
C MET A 51 -2.44 10.58 5.61
N ASP A 52 -3.03 9.39 5.69
CA ASP A 52 -4.13 9.13 6.62
C ASP A 52 -3.66 9.21 8.09
N ASN A 53 -2.45 8.73 8.38
CA ASN A 53 -1.83 8.85 9.70
C ASN A 53 -1.42 10.30 10.02
N PHE A 54 -0.90 11.06 9.07
CA PHE A 54 -0.55 12.47 9.26
C PHE A 54 -1.79 13.35 9.30
N ASP A 55 -2.84 13.09 8.53
CA ASP A 55 -4.12 13.80 8.65
C ASP A 55 -4.73 13.52 10.03
N TYR A 56 -4.64 12.27 10.51
CA TYR A 56 -5.01 11.93 11.88
C TYR A 56 -4.19 12.71 12.93
N LEU A 57 -2.87 12.84 12.75
CA LEU A 57 -1.99 13.55 13.68
C LEU A 57 -2.00 15.09 13.54
N THR A 58 -2.28 15.64 12.35
CA THR A 58 -2.32 17.09 12.08
C THR A 58 -3.74 17.66 12.23
N ARG A 59 -4.77 16.82 12.31
CA ARG A 59 -6.13 17.19 12.77
C ARG A 59 -6.23 17.61 14.23
N ASP A 60 -5.12 17.66 14.95
CA ASP A 60 -4.98 18.48 16.17
C ASP A 60 -5.19 19.99 15.90
N SER A 61 -5.38 20.39 14.63
CA SER A 61 -5.76 21.74 14.22
C SER A 61 -7.11 21.84 13.48
N SER A 62 -7.99 20.84 13.58
CA SER A 62 -9.40 21.11 13.29
C SER A 62 -9.90 22.08 14.35
N ILE A 63 -10.42 23.22 13.90
CA ILE A 63 -10.69 24.45 14.65
C ILE A 63 -11.58 24.31 15.91
N LEU A 64 -12.13 23.12 16.15
CA LEU A 64 -12.80 22.71 17.39
C LEU A 64 -12.39 21.27 17.75
N GLY A 65 -11.21 21.11 18.37
CA GLY A 65 -10.74 19.82 18.87
C GLY A 65 -11.59 19.30 20.03
N ALA A 66 -11.48 18.00 20.35
CA ALA A 66 -12.25 17.36 21.42
C ALA A 66 -12.14 18.08 22.78
N HIS A 67 -10.98 18.70 23.07
CA HIS A 67 -10.78 19.49 24.28
C HIS A 67 -11.63 20.77 24.34
N HIS A 68 -11.88 21.43 23.21
CA HIS A 68 -12.81 22.58 23.17
C HIS A 68 -14.26 22.14 23.36
N LEU A 69 -14.61 20.93 22.89
CA LEU A 69 -15.94 20.36 23.08
C LEU A 69 -16.17 19.95 24.53
N ASP A 70 -15.16 19.35 25.18
CA ASP A 70 -15.22 18.99 26.61
C ASP A 70 -15.38 20.25 27.48
N GLU A 71 -14.67 21.34 27.17
CA GLU A 71 -14.85 22.61 27.87
C GLU A 71 -16.23 23.22 27.62
N PHE A 72 -16.73 23.17 26.37
CA PHE A 72 -18.08 23.63 26.04
C PHE A 72 -19.16 22.85 26.81
N VAL A 73 -19.08 21.51 26.83
CA VAL A 73 -20.04 20.65 27.54
C VAL A 73 -19.99 20.90 29.05
N ARG A 74 -18.80 21.07 29.62
CA ARG A 74 -18.65 21.38 31.05
C ARG A 74 -19.33 22.71 31.41
N ILE A 75 -19.10 23.76 30.63
CA ILE A 75 -19.74 25.06 30.85
C ILE A 75 -21.25 24.98 30.60
N TRP A 76 -21.68 24.32 29.51
CA TRP A 76 -23.10 24.15 29.18
C TRP A 76 -23.86 23.43 30.29
N ALA A 77 -23.26 22.41 30.91
CA ALA A 77 -23.85 21.68 32.03
C ALA A 77 -24.09 22.54 33.28
N GLU A 78 -23.35 23.65 33.46
CA GLU A 78 -23.63 24.61 34.53
C GLU A 78 -24.85 25.49 34.21
N TYR A 79 -25.10 25.81 32.94
CA TYR A 79 -26.18 26.68 32.51
C TYR A 79 -27.50 25.96 32.20
N ASP A 80 -27.43 24.71 31.72
CA ASP A 80 -28.58 23.85 31.44
C ASP A 80 -28.41 22.46 32.08
N PRO A 81 -28.65 22.34 33.39
CA PRO A 81 -28.50 21.08 34.12
C PRO A 81 -29.57 20.03 33.77
N ASN A 82 -30.67 20.41 33.10
CA ASN A 82 -31.75 19.51 32.71
C ASN A 82 -31.71 19.13 31.22
N ALA A 83 -30.72 19.61 30.46
CA ALA A 83 -30.57 19.35 29.03
C ALA A 83 -31.87 19.59 28.22
N THR A 84 -32.56 20.71 28.49
CA THR A 84 -33.91 21.00 27.94
C THR A 84 -33.90 22.12 26.91
#